data_AF-A0A1V3ITE5-F1
#
_entry.id   AF-A0A1V3ITE5-F1
#
_cell.length_a   1.000
_cell.length_b   1.000
_cell.length_c   1.000
_cell.angle_alpha   90.00
_cell.angle_beta   90.00
_cell.angle_gamma   90.00
#
_symmetry.space_group_name_H-M   'P 1'
#
loop_
_entity.id
_entity.type
_entity.pdbx_description
1 polymer ?
#
loop_
_entity_poly.entity_id
_entity_poly.type
_entity_poly.pdbx_seq_one_letter_code
_entity_poly.pdbx_strand_id
1 'polypeptide(L)'
;MSSTVSQKNSRIQHFLKGVEWLGNLLPHPVILFMLMCAILIVLSAILHYFDVSVVDPRPNHSGDIVVKSLLSQEGIAYMVSSLVKNFTGFAPLGTVLVAMLGVSIAESSGMISAALRGLVVGTPKKLVTFTIVFAAVISNTAAELGYVVLIPLAAMIFHALGRHPLAGIAAAFAGVSGGYSANLLLGTVDPLLSGITQEAARLIEPNYVVGPEANWYFMFVSTFLVSILGYLVTEKIVEPQLGKYNPQEADDPTILNNKVEKLTANEKKGLMWAGIAMVIFSLLLAWTIVPENGILRHPKTGLVAGSPFLHGIVVFIFIFFAIPGYIYGRVTGSMNSSQDIVKSMSQGMASMGMYIVLVFFAAQFVAFFKWTNLGSIVAVKGANLLIELGLTGPVLFIGFILVCAFINLMISSASAQWALTAPIFVPMLMLVGYAPEVIQAAYRIGDSTTNIITPMMSYFGLIMAVAVRYKKDTGVGTLMAMMIPYSFIFIIGWVTLFYLWVFVFGLPIGPGSLTYFSVN
;
A
#
# COMPACT_ATOMS: atom_id res chain seq x y z
N MET A 1 -31.55 2.72 37.78
CA MET A 1 -31.27 1.47 37.03
C MET A 1 -30.09 1.73 36.12
N SER A 2 -28.89 1.45 36.60
CA SER A 2 -27.62 1.84 35.98
C SER A 2 -26.59 0.74 36.26
N SER A 3 -26.70 -0.39 35.56
CA SER A 3 -25.77 -1.51 35.79
C SER A 3 -25.81 -2.60 34.70
N THR A 4 -25.70 -2.26 33.41
CA THR A 4 -25.47 -3.27 32.34
C THR A 4 -24.58 -2.84 31.17
N VAL A 5 -24.00 -1.63 31.14
CA VAL A 5 -23.18 -1.18 29.98
C VAL A 5 -21.66 -1.35 30.19
N SER A 6 -21.18 -1.67 31.40
CA SER A 6 -19.74 -1.60 31.73
C SER A 6 -18.87 -2.77 31.24
N GLN A 7 -19.40 -3.98 31.00
CA GLN A 7 -18.56 -5.16 30.74
C GLN A 7 -18.05 -5.30 29.29
N LYS A 8 -18.76 -4.81 28.27
CA LYS A 8 -18.34 -4.96 26.86
C LYS A 8 -17.10 -4.12 26.49
N ASN A 9 -16.87 -3.02 27.21
CA ASN A 9 -15.73 -2.13 26.96
C ASN A 9 -14.39 -2.68 27.44
N SER A 10 -14.36 -3.66 28.34
CA SER A 10 -13.11 -4.14 28.94
C SER A 10 -12.16 -4.76 27.92
N ARG A 11 -12.56 -5.80 27.16
CA ARG A 11 -11.64 -6.50 26.24
C ARG A 11 -11.09 -5.61 25.13
N ILE A 12 -11.94 -4.73 24.58
CA ILE A 12 -11.53 -3.77 23.56
C ILE A 12 -10.56 -2.78 24.18
N GLN A 13 -10.87 -2.17 25.33
CA GLN A 13 -9.93 -1.27 26.02
C GLN A 13 -8.58 -1.94 26.32
N HIS A 14 -8.55 -3.21 26.68
CA HIS A 14 -7.29 -3.95 26.87
C HIS A 14 -6.54 -4.16 25.55
N PHE A 15 -7.24 -4.56 24.47
CA PHE A 15 -6.63 -4.66 23.13
C PHE A 15 -6.05 -3.31 22.69
N LEU A 16 -6.78 -2.22 22.89
CA LEU A 16 -6.35 -0.88 22.50
C LEU A 16 -5.15 -0.39 23.29
N LYS A 17 -5.14 -0.59 24.62
CA LYS A 17 -3.96 -0.32 25.44
C LYS A 17 -2.75 -1.14 24.97
N GLY A 18 -2.96 -2.38 24.56
CA GLY A 18 -1.92 -3.23 24.01
C GLY A 18 -1.36 -2.69 22.69
N VAL A 19 -2.23 -2.35 21.74
CA VAL A 19 -1.84 -1.77 20.43
C VAL A 19 -1.15 -0.42 20.61
N GLU A 20 -1.70 0.45 21.46
CA GLU A 20 -1.11 1.76 21.78
C GLU A 20 0.28 1.60 22.42
N TRP A 21 0.42 0.70 23.39
CA TRP A 21 1.71 0.40 24.01
C TRP A 21 2.72 -0.14 23.00
N LEU A 22 2.32 -1.08 22.13
CA LEU A 22 3.16 -1.65 21.09
C LEU A 22 3.59 -0.61 20.05
N GLY A 23 2.68 0.27 19.63
CA GLY A 23 2.97 1.36 18.70
C GLY A 23 3.93 2.39 19.29
N ASN A 24 3.74 2.76 20.56
CA ASN A 24 4.60 3.73 21.25
C ASN A 24 5.97 3.16 21.63
N LEU A 25 6.14 1.83 21.62
CA LEU A 25 7.42 1.17 21.87
C LEU A 25 8.42 1.43 20.74
N LEU A 26 7.93 1.55 19.50
CA LEU A 26 8.78 1.77 18.34
C LEU A 26 9.00 3.27 18.10
N PRO A 27 10.25 3.71 17.88
CA PRO A 27 10.52 5.08 17.51
C PRO A 27 10.05 5.35 16.08
N HIS A 28 10.04 6.62 15.68
CA HIS A 28 9.72 7.02 14.30
C HIS A 28 10.51 6.17 13.29
N PRO A 29 9.91 5.70 12.17
CA PRO A 29 10.54 4.75 11.25
C PRO A 29 11.94 5.14 10.76
N VAL A 30 12.18 6.43 10.52
CA VAL A 30 13.52 6.95 10.21
C VAL A 30 14.54 6.65 11.31
N ILE A 31 14.17 6.91 12.58
CA ILE A 31 15.02 6.59 13.75
C ILE A 31 15.22 5.09 13.86
N LEU A 32 14.18 4.30 13.60
CA LEU A 32 14.27 2.84 13.59
C LEU A 32 15.35 2.36 12.61
N PHE A 33 15.34 2.84 11.35
CA PHE A 33 16.38 2.48 10.38
C PHE A 33 17.77 2.98 10.78
N MET A 34 17.89 4.18 11.37
CA MET A 34 19.17 4.66 11.91
C MET A 34 19.72 3.74 13.00
N LEU A 35 18.87 3.36 13.95
CA LEU A 35 19.22 2.42 15.02
C LEU A 35 19.58 1.05 14.44
N MET A 36 18.83 0.57 13.45
CA MET A 36 19.15 -0.70 12.79
C MET A 36 20.48 -0.67 12.06
N CYS A 37 20.82 0.41 11.36
CA CYS A 37 22.15 0.59 10.79
C CYS A 37 23.24 0.58 11.88
N ALA A 38 23.04 1.31 12.98
CA ALA A 38 24.00 1.34 14.09
C ALA A 38 24.17 -0.04 14.75
N ILE A 39 23.07 -0.73 15.03
CA ILE A 39 23.05 -2.09 15.56
C ILE A 39 23.76 -3.03 14.58
N LEU A 40 23.48 -2.94 13.29
CA LEU A 40 24.07 -3.80 12.27
C LEU A 40 25.59 -3.61 12.16
N ILE A 41 26.09 -2.37 12.29
CA ILE A 41 27.53 -2.09 12.32
C ILE A 41 28.20 -2.87 13.46
N VAL A 42 27.65 -2.77 14.67
CA VAL A 42 28.19 -3.47 15.85
C VAL A 42 27.99 -4.99 15.75
N LEU A 43 26.78 -5.43 15.39
CA LEU A 43 26.40 -6.83 15.29
C LEU A 43 27.24 -7.56 14.23
N SER A 44 27.51 -6.93 13.09
CA SER A 44 28.38 -7.50 12.05
C SER A 44 29.79 -7.74 12.56
N ALA A 45 30.33 -6.88 13.43
CA ALA A 45 31.64 -7.07 14.03
C ALA A 45 31.66 -8.22 15.05
N ILE A 46 30.63 -8.31 15.89
CA ILE A 46 30.48 -9.39 16.87
C ILE A 46 30.33 -10.74 16.17
N LEU A 47 29.43 -10.85 15.20
CA LEU A 47 29.18 -12.12 14.50
C LEU A 47 30.35 -12.53 13.61
N HIS A 48 31.07 -11.57 13.03
CA HIS A 48 32.32 -11.85 12.32
C HIS A 48 33.41 -12.36 13.27
N TYR A 49 33.51 -11.82 14.50
CA TYR A 49 34.47 -12.29 15.51
C TYR A 49 34.23 -13.75 15.94
N PHE A 50 32.97 -14.21 15.89
CA PHE A 50 32.61 -15.60 16.16
C PHE A 50 32.60 -16.49 14.92
N ASP A 51 33.12 -16.02 13.78
CA ASP A 51 33.18 -16.75 12.51
C ASP A 51 31.82 -17.35 12.09
N VAL A 52 30.73 -16.62 12.34
CA VAL A 52 29.39 -17.10 11.99
C VAL A 52 29.29 -17.26 10.47
N SER A 53 28.90 -18.45 10.03
CA SER A 53 28.70 -18.78 8.63
C SER A 53 27.47 -19.66 8.39
N VAL A 54 27.09 -19.79 7.12
CA VAL A 54 26.13 -20.80 6.66
C VAL A 54 26.57 -21.34 5.30
N VAL A 55 26.28 -22.61 5.02
CA VAL A 55 26.50 -23.21 3.70
C VAL A 55 25.65 -22.48 2.67
N ASP A 56 26.24 -22.09 1.54
CA ASP A 56 25.52 -21.46 0.45
C ASP A 56 24.53 -22.47 -0.18
N PRO A 57 23.20 -22.21 -0.15
CA PRO A 57 22.23 -23.14 -0.72
C PRO A 57 22.14 -23.05 -2.25
N ARG A 58 22.84 -22.11 -2.90
CA ARG A 58 22.73 -21.90 -4.35
C ARG A 58 23.57 -22.95 -5.09
N PRO A 59 23.00 -23.68 -6.08
CA PRO A 59 23.61 -24.86 -6.68
C PRO A 59 24.93 -24.59 -7.45
N ASN A 60 25.21 -23.35 -7.82
CA ASN A 60 26.46 -22.94 -8.49
C ASN A 60 27.48 -22.23 -7.58
N HIS A 61 27.25 -22.20 -6.27
CA HIS A 61 28.16 -21.60 -5.31
C HIS A 61 28.68 -22.68 -4.35
N SER A 62 29.97 -22.99 -4.43
CA SER A 62 30.64 -23.89 -3.49
C SER A 62 31.39 -23.07 -2.45
N GLY A 63 30.86 -23.02 -1.22
CA GLY A 63 31.51 -22.35 -0.09
C GLY A 63 30.52 -21.90 0.99
N ASP A 64 31.09 -21.47 2.11
CA ASP A 64 30.32 -20.89 3.21
C ASP A 64 30.12 -19.38 2.96
N ILE A 65 28.89 -18.93 3.20
CA ILE A 65 28.57 -17.50 3.33
C ILE A 65 28.99 -17.08 4.74
N VAL A 66 30.13 -16.39 4.84
CA VAL A 66 30.70 -15.88 6.10
C VAL A 66 30.25 -14.45 6.36
N VAL A 67 29.95 -14.11 7.62
CA VAL A 67 29.66 -12.72 8.01
C VAL A 67 30.87 -11.82 7.73
N LYS A 68 30.64 -10.62 7.19
CA LYS A 68 31.66 -9.58 7.06
C LYS A 68 31.40 -8.45 8.04
N SER A 69 32.45 -7.95 8.70
CA SER A 69 32.36 -6.84 9.65
C SER A 69 32.42 -5.49 8.96
N LEU A 70 31.47 -4.59 9.26
CA LEU A 70 31.50 -3.19 8.81
C LEU A 70 32.56 -2.36 9.55
N LEU A 71 33.03 -2.79 10.72
CA LEU A 71 34.10 -2.13 11.47
C LEU A 71 35.51 -2.52 10.98
N SER A 72 35.61 -3.34 9.93
CA SER A 72 36.87 -3.62 9.25
C SER A 72 37.31 -2.46 8.36
N GLN A 73 38.58 -2.43 7.94
CA GLN A 73 39.08 -1.43 6.99
C GLN A 73 38.25 -1.39 5.69
N GLU A 74 37.95 -2.56 5.13
CA GLU A 74 37.09 -2.70 3.94
C GLU A 74 35.66 -2.22 4.22
N GLY A 75 35.12 -2.55 5.38
CA GLY A 75 33.77 -2.15 5.80
C GLY A 75 33.62 -0.63 5.94
N ILE A 76 34.59 0.04 6.58
CA ILE A 76 34.60 1.50 6.71
C ILE A 76 34.75 2.15 5.34
N ALA A 77 35.66 1.66 4.49
CA ALA A 77 35.83 2.14 3.13
C ALA A 77 34.54 1.99 2.31
N TYR A 78 33.85 0.86 2.46
CA TYR A 78 32.55 0.62 1.83
C TYR A 78 31.48 1.60 2.32
N MET A 79 31.33 1.80 3.64
CA MET A 79 30.33 2.72 4.20
C MET A 79 30.49 4.14 3.65
N VAL A 80 31.72 4.65 3.58
CA VAL A 80 32.00 6.01 3.11
C VAL A 80 31.82 6.12 1.59
N SER A 81 32.32 5.16 0.82
CA SER A 81 32.31 5.24 -0.65
C SER A 81 30.97 4.90 -1.29
N SER A 82 30.12 4.10 -0.63
CA SER A 82 28.86 3.60 -1.20
C SER A 82 27.62 4.42 -0.84
N LEU A 83 27.68 5.29 0.17
CA LEU A 83 26.51 5.95 0.75
C LEU A 83 25.56 6.61 -0.26
N VAL A 84 26.10 7.45 -1.16
CA VAL A 84 25.30 8.12 -2.20
C VAL A 84 24.80 7.12 -3.25
N LYS A 85 25.64 6.18 -3.67
CA LYS A 85 25.30 5.15 -4.66
C LYS A 85 24.19 4.22 -4.16
N ASN A 86 24.23 3.85 -2.88
CA ASN A 86 23.20 3.05 -2.24
C ASN A 86 21.86 3.80 -2.27
N PHE A 87 21.87 5.08 -1.93
CA PHE A 87 20.66 5.89 -1.91
C PHE A 87 20.07 6.11 -3.31
N THR A 88 20.87 6.62 -4.26
CA THR A 88 20.37 6.94 -5.61
C THR A 88 20.07 5.69 -6.45
N GLY A 89 20.75 4.57 -6.16
CA GLY A 89 20.53 3.28 -6.80
C GLY A 89 19.40 2.46 -6.18
N PHE A 90 18.80 2.92 -5.07
CA PHE A 90 17.70 2.21 -4.42
C PHE A 90 16.44 2.27 -5.28
N ALA A 91 16.01 1.13 -5.82
CA ALA A 91 14.94 1.02 -6.82
C ALA A 91 13.65 1.82 -6.51
N PRO A 92 13.08 1.82 -5.28
CA PRO A 92 11.83 2.53 -5.02
C PRO A 92 12.01 4.07 -4.98
N LEU A 93 13.23 4.60 -4.84
CA LEU A 93 13.44 6.05 -4.82
C LEU A 93 13.04 6.69 -6.15
N GLY A 94 13.70 6.27 -7.24
CA GLY A 94 13.49 6.87 -8.55
C GLY A 94 12.08 6.60 -9.09
N THR A 95 11.58 5.38 -8.90
CA THR A 95 10.29 4.97 -9.45
C THR A 95 9.12 5.73 -8.83
N VAL A 96 9.12 5.92 -7.51
CA VAL A 96 8.05 6.63 -6.80
C VAL A 96 8.09 8.12 -7.09
N LEU A 97 9.26 8.77 -7.08
CA LEU A 97 9.37 10.20 -7.35
C LEU A 97 8.85 10.55 -8.76
N VAL A 98 9.19 9.73 -9.76
CA VAL A 98 8.70 9.96 -11.14
C VAL A 98 7.19 9.77 -11.24
N ALA A 99 6.63 8.71 -10.63
CA ALA A 99 5.18 8.49 -10.61
C ALA A 99 4.44 9.66 -9.94
N MET A 100 4.96 10.16 -8.81
CA MET A 100 4.36 11.26 -8.05
C MET A 100 4.27 12.56 -8.83
N LEU A 101 5.21 12.86 -9.73
CA LEU A 101 5.14 14.07 -10.57
C LEU A 101 3.83 14.13 -11.36
N GLY A 102 3.36 13.00 -11.88
CA GLY A 102 2.16 12.92 -12.70
C GLY A 102 0.90 12.94 -11.85
N VAL A 103 0.90 12.15 -10.78
CA VAL A 103 -0.21 12.10 -9.81
C VAL A 103 -0.47 13.47 -9.19
N SER A 104 0.58 14.23 -8.85
CA SER A 104 0.42 15.57 -8.28
C SER A 104 -0.22 16.56 -9.24
N ILE A 105 0.01 16.47 -10.56
CA ILE A 105 -0.70 17.30 -11.53
C ILE A 105 -2.19 16.94 -11.54
N ALA A 106 -2.52 15.65 -11.58
CA ALA A 106 -3.90 15.15 -11.52
C ALA A 106 -4.63 15.57 -10.23
N GLU A 107 -3.95 15.46 -9.09
CA GLU A 107 -4.47 15.83 -7.79
C GLU A 107 -4.67 17.34 -7.66
N SER A 108 -3.62 18.15 -7.90
CA SER A 108 -3.69 19.61 -7.78
C SER A 108 -4.67 20.25 -8.75
N SER A 109 -4.94 19.62 -9.90
CA SER A 109 -5.97 20.10 -10.83
C SER A 109 -7.39 19.97 -10.30
N GLY A 110 -7.61 19.12 -9.28
CA GLY A 110 -8.93 18.75 -8.75
C GLY A 110 -9.63 17.62 -9.52
N MET A 111 -9.00 17.06 -10.56
CA MET A 111 -9.58 16.02 -11.41
C MET A 111 -10.00 14.80 -10.58
N ILE A 112 -9.11 14.28 -9.73
CA ILE A 112 -9.39 13.07 -8.97
C ILE A 112 -10.52 13.30 -7.96
N SER A 113 -10.49 14.42 -7.24
CA SER A 113 -11.56 14.81 -6.30
C SER A 113 -12.92 14.96 -6.99
N ALA A 114 -12.96 15.55 -8.19
CA ALA A 114 -14.19 15.65 -8.98
C ALA A 114 -14.67 14.28 -9.50
N ALA A 115 -13.77 13.41 -9.96
CA ALA A 115 -14.11 12.07 -10.41
C ALA A 115 -14.72 11.23 -9.27
N LEU A 116 -14.08 11.24 -8.09
CA LEU A 116 -14.56 10.53 -6.90
C LEU A 116 -15.93 11.07 -6.42
N ARG A 117 -16.11 12.40 -6.35
CA ARG A 117 -17.43 13.00 -6.03
C ARG A 117 -18.49 12.63 -7.06
N GLY A 118 -18.15 12.70 -8.35
CA GLY A 118 -19.05 12.37 -9.45
C GLY A 118 -19.55 10.93 -9.39
N LEU A 119 -18.67 10.00 -9.08
CA LEU A 119 -18.98 8.57 -8.93
C LEU A 119 -20.02 8.34 -7.83
N VAL A 120 -19.85 8.96 -6.67
CA VAL A 120 -20.73 8.72 -5.51
C VAL A 120 -22.07 9.47 -5.64
N VAL A 121 -22.07 10.73 -6.04
CA VAL A 121 -23.28 11.58 -6.09
C VAL A 121 -24.28 11.12 -7.15
N GLY A 122 -23.81 10.48 -8.23
CA GLY A 122 -24.65 9.95 -9.30
C GLY A 122 -25.30 8.59 -9.02
N THR A 123 -25.00 7.97 -7.88
CA THR A 123 -25.35 6.56 -7.63
C THR A 123 -26.79 6.37 -7.11
N PRO A 124 -27.55 5.38 -7.62
CA PRO A 124 -28.87 5.03 -7.07
C PRO A 124 -28.80 4.63 -5.59
N LYS A 125 -29.80 5.02 -4.79
CA LYS A 125 -29.84 4.81 -3.33
C LYS A 125 -29.42 3.42 -2.85
N LYS A 126 -29.79 2.35 -3.57
CA LYS A 126 -29.48 0.95 -3.24
C LYS A 126 -28.00 0.58 -3.40
N LEU A 127 -27.27 1.28 -4.26
CA LEU A 127 -25.86 1.01 -4.57
C LEU A 127 -24.91 1.98 -3.86
N VAL A 128 -25.43 2.99 -3.16
CA VAL A 128 -24.63 4.06 -2.53
C VAL A 128 -23.51 3.50 -1.65
N THR A 129 -23.82 2.52 -0.80
CA THR A 129 -22.81 1.90 0.07
C THR A 129 -21.71 1.21 -0.72
N PHE A 130 -22.09 0.40 -1.73
CA PHE A 130 -21.12 -0.28 -2.57
C PHE A 130 -20.25 0.72 -3.32
N THR A 131 -20.85 1.75 -3.93
CA THR A 131 -20.10 2.77 -4.66
C THR A 131 -19.20 3.58 -3.75
N ILE A 132 -19.60 3.86 -2.51
CA ILE A 132 -18.73 4.55 -1.53
C ILE A 132 -17.49 3.71 -1.23
N VAL A 133 -17.68 2.42 -0.89
CA VAL A 133 -16.54 1.53 -0.61
C VAL A 133 -15.66 1.38 -1.85
N PHE A 134 -16.25 1.18 -3.03
CA PHE A 134 -15.54 1.04 -4.29
C PHE A 134 -14.75 2.29 -4.67
N ALA A 135 -15.37 3.48 -4.56
CA ALA A 135 -14.69 4.76 -4.78
C ALA A 135 -13.54 4.95 -3.77
N ALA A 136 -13.75 4.53 -2.52
CA ALA A 136 -12.76 4.59 -1.46
C ALA A 136 -11.56 3.67 -1.73
N VAL A 137 -11.77 2.43 -2.19
CA VAL A 137 -10.67 1.53 -2.58
C VAL A 137 -9.84 2.14 -3.72
N ILE A 138 -10.49 2.64 -4.77
CA ILE A 138 -9.80 3.22 -5.94
C ILE A 138 -9.08 4.53 -5.59
N SER A 139 -9.50 5.22 -4.52
CA SER A 139 -8.89 6.49 -4.11
C SER A 139 -7.43 6.38 -3.70
N ASN A 140 -6.90 5.18 -3.42
CA ASN A 140 -5.46 4.96 -3.19
C ASN A 140 -4.60 5.50 -4.34
N THR A 141 -5.11 5.43 -5.58
CA THR A 141 -4.44 5.99 -6.78
C THR A 141 -4.06 7.47 -6.59
N ALA A 142 -4.83 8.18 -5.78
CA ALA A 142 -4.74 9.60 -5.52
C ALA A 142 -4.11 9.90 -4.15
N ALA A 143 -3.26 8.98 -3.68
CA ALA A 143 -2.65 9.02 -2.36
C ALA A 143 -3.69 9.21 -1.25
N GLU A 144 -3.71 10.37 -0.60
CA GLU A 144 -4.37 10.61 0.67
C GLU A 144 -5.74 11.30 0.53
N LEU A 145 -6.14 11.61 -0.72
CA LEU A 145 -7.41 12.26 -1.03
C LEU A 145 -8.63 11.49 -0.52
N GLY A 146 -8.54 10.15 -0.45
CA GLY A 146 -9.60 9.31 0.09
C GLY A 146 -9.98 9.70 1.53
N TYR A 147 -8.98 9.95 2.39
CA TYR A 147 -9.21 10.32 3.78
C TYR A 147 -9.88 11.68 3.92
N VAL A 148 -9.45 12.65 3.11
CA VAL A 148 -9.88 14.05 3.23
C VAL A 148 -11.23 14.29 2.57
N VAL A 149 -11.50 13.66 1.43
CA VAL A 149 -12.68 13.96 0.62
C VAL A 149 -13.78 12.93 0.79
N LEU A 150 -13.46 11.63 0.67
CA LEU A 150 -14.50 10.59 0.60
C LEU A 150 -15.13 10.29 1.95
N ILE A 151 -14.35 10.33 3.04
CA ILE A 151 -14.87 10.01 4.38
C ILE A 151 -15.95 11.02 4.82
N PRO A 152 -15.70 12.35 4.77
CA PRO A 152 -16.76 13.33 5.09
C PRO A 152 -17.93 13.27 4.11
N LEU A 153 -17.65 13.05 2.82
CA LEU A 153 -18.69 12.95 1.78
C LEU A 153 -19.63 11.77 2.03
N ALA A 154 -19.08 10.61 2.40
CA ALA A 154 -19.86 9.42 2.71
C ALA A 154 -20.78 9.66 3.92
N ALA A 155 -20.29 10.35 4.95
CA ALA A 155 -21.10 10.74 6.11
C ALA A 155 -22.29 11.63 5.69
N MET A 156 -22.03 12.66 4.89
CA MET A 156 -23.07 13.57 4.38
C MET A 156 -24.11 12.84 3.53
N ILE A 157 -23.68 11.92 2.66
CA ILE A 157 -24.57 11.16 1.78
C ILE A 157 -25.43 10.18 2.59
N PHE A 158 -24.86 9.47 3.56
CA PHE A 158 -25.64 8.61 4.45
C PHE A 158 -26.67 9.44 5.22
N HIS A 159 -26.27 10.59 5.77
CA HIS A 159 -27.20 11.49 6.46
C HIS A 159 -28.35 11.94 5.56
N ALA A 160 -28.05 12.42 4.34
CA ALA A 160 -29.04 12.89 3.37
C ALA A 160 -30.02 11.79 2.92
N LEU A 161 -29.64 10.52 3.05
CA LEU A 161 -30.50 9.37 2.77
C LEU A 161 -31.31 8.90 3.99
N GLY A 162 -31.19 9.57 5.14
CA GLY A 162 -31.81 9.18 6.41
C GLY A 162 -31.11 7.99 7.09
N ARG A 163 -29.87 7.69 6.69
CA ARG A 163 -29.04 6.60 7.21
C ARG A 163 -28.06 7.11 8.26
N HIS A 164 -27.42 6.19 8.98
CA HIS A 164 -26.50 6.57 10.05
C HIS A 164 -25.17 7.13 9.48
N PRO A 165 -24.77 8.38 9.75
CA PRO A 165 -23.58 8.99 9.15
C PRO A 165 -22.27 8.26 9.51
N LEU A 166 -22.15 7.76 10.75
CA LEU A 166 -21.00 6.93 11.15
C LEU A 166 -20.85 5.65 10.32
N ALA A 167 -21.94 5.07 9.81
CA ALA A 167 -21.85 3.92 8.90
C ALA A 167 -21.22 4.32 7.56
N GLY A 168 -21.53 5.53 7.07
CA GLY A 168 -20.89 6.10 5.89
C GLY A 168 -19.39 6.36 6.11
N ILE A 169 -19.02 6.91 7.27
CA ILE A 169 -17.62 7.08 7.67
C ILE A 169 -16.91 5.73 7.71
N ALA A 170 -17.51 4.72 8.35
CA ALA A 170 -16.95 3.38 8.45
C ALA A 170 -16.76 2.72 7.08
N ALA A 171 -17.77 2.81 6.21
CA ALA A 171 -17.73 2.26 4.85
C ALA A 171 -16.61 2.89 4.01
N ALA A 172 -16.52 4.23 4.00
CA ALA A 172 -15.45 4.93 3.29
C ALA A 172 -14.09 4.62 3.90
N PHE A 173 -13.95 4.69 5.23
CA PHE A 173 -12.69 4.40 5.91
C PHE A 173 -12.21 2.97 5.65
N ALA A 174 -13.12 1.99 5.67
CA ALA A 174 -12.82 0.61 5.31
C ALA A 174 -12.28 0.50 3.88
N GLY A 175 -12.88 1.19 2.91
CA GLY A 175 -12.38 1.20 1.53
C GLY A 175 -11.01 1.86 1.39
N VAL A 176 -10.83 3.08 1.93
CA VAL A 176 -9.60 3.87 1.77
C VAL A 176 -8.40 3.19 2.45
N SER A 177 -8.63 2.70 3.68
CA SER A 177 -7.56 2.24 4.57
C SER A 177 -7.48 0.72 4.61
N GLY A 178 -8.61 0.05 4.79
CA GLY A 178 -8.71 -1.42 4.81
C GLY A 178 -8.51 -2.06 3.44
N GLY A 179 -8.85 -1.32 2.38
CA GLY A 179 -8.65 -1.70 0.98
C GLY A 179 -7.43 -1.05 0.32
N TYR A 180 -6.52 -0.44 1.09
CA TYR A 180 -5.44 0.41 0.60
C TYR A 180 -4.66 -0.18 -0.58
N SER A 181 -4.24 -1.44 -0.51
CA SER A 181 -3.46 -2.05 -1.59
C SER A 181 -4.28 -2.43 -2.84
N ALA A 182 -5.60 -2.56 -2.75
CA ALA A 182 -6.42 -2.98 -3.88
C ALA A 182 -6.72 -1.79 -4.80
N ASN A 183 -6.56 -1.97 -6.11
CA ASN A 183 -6.86 -0.93 -7.08
C ASN A 183 -7.13 -1.50 -8.48
N LEU A 184 -7.85 -0.74 -9.31
CA LEU A 184 -8.04 -1.07 -10.73
C LEU A 184 -6.86 -0.63 -11.59
N LEU A 185 -6.23 0.47 -11.23
CA LEU A 185 -5.09 1.05 -11.95
C LEU A 185 -3.82 0.87 -11.13
N LEU A 186 -2.67 0.97 -11.79
CA LEU A 186 -1.40 1.06 -11.07
C LEU A 186 -1.30 2.44 -10.42
N GLY A 187 -1.08 2.44 -9.12
CA GLY A 187 -0.89 3.62 -8.29
C GLY A 187 0.57 3.85 -7.92
N THR A 188 0.79 4.73 -6.96
CA THR A 188 2.14 5.05 -6.43
C THR A 188 2.66 3.97 -5.48
N VAL A 189 1.76 3.19 -4.89
CA VAL A 189 2.10 2.06 -4.00
C VAL A 189 2.72 0.89 -4.76
N ASP A 190 2.33 0.67 -6.01
CA ASP A 190 2.82 -0.45 -6.82
C ASP A 190 4.33 -0.38 -7.11
N PRO A 191 4.88 0.71 -7.70
CA PRO A 191 6.33 0.84 -7.90
C PRO A 191 7.10 0.94 -6.58
N LEU A 192 6.47 1.47 -5.53
CA LEU A 192 7.07 1.54 -4.19
C LEU A 192 7.33 0.14 -3.63
N LEU A 193 6.29 -0.70 -3.56
CA LEU A 193 6.41 -2.04 -3.00
C LEU A 193 7.24 -2.95 -3.90
N SER A 194 7.07 -2.87 -5.23
CA SER A 194 7.87 -3.65 -6.17
C SER A 194 9.35 -3.30 -6.09
N GLY A 195 9.69 -2.01 -5.96
CA GLY A 195 11.06 -1.56 -5.76
C GLY A 195 11.70 -2.12 -4.49
N ILE A 196 10.98 -2.13 -3.36
CA ILE A 196 11.47 -2.72 -2.11
C ILE A 196 11.64 -4.25 -2.25
N THR A 197 10.64 -4.93 -2.80
CA THR A 197 10.68 -6.38 -3.05
C THR A 197 11.85 -6.75 -3.94
N GLN A 198 12.13 -5.96 -4.97
CA GLN A 198 13.26 -6.15 -5.86
C GLN A 198 14.60 -6.08 -5.10
N GLU A 199 14.79 -5.06 -4.26
CA GLU A 199 16.02 -4.93 -3.48
C GLU A 199 16.21 -6.09 -2.50
N ALA A 200 15.12 -6.59 -1.92
CA ALA A 200 15.16 -7.77 -1.07
C ALA A 200 15.46 -9.06 -1.87
N ALA A 201 14.83 -9.26 -3.04
CA ALA A 201 15.06 -10.42 -3.89
C ALA A 201 16.53 -10.51 -4.38
N ARG A 202 17.16 -9.35 -4.59
CA ARG A 202 18.57 -9.20 -4.98
C ARG A 202 19.59 -9.58 -3.89
N LEU A 203 19.12 -9.98 -2.70
CA LEU A 203 19.95 -10.65 -1.69
C LEU A 203 20.21 -12.12 -2.05
N ILE A 204 19.33 -12.74 -2.85
CA ILE A 204 19.46 -14.13 -3.32
C ILE A 204 19.87 -14.15 -4.80
N GLU A 205 19.12 -13.45 -5.66
CA GLU A 205 19.32 -13.41 -7.12
C GLU A 205 19.64 -11.96 -7.57
N PRO A 206 20.93 -11.61 -7.79
CA PRO A 206 21.34 -10.23 -8.04
C PRO A 206 20.69 -9.55 -9.26
N ASN A 207 20.25 -10.33 -10.25
CA ASN A 207 19.63 -9.81 -11.47
C ASN A 207 18.10 -9.83 -11.43
N TYR A 208 17.49 -10.18 -10.31
CA TYR A 208 16.02 -10.21 -10.19
C TYR A 208 15.43 -8.80 -10.37
N VAL A 209 14.32 -8.73 -11.09
CA VAL A 209 13.57 -7.49 -11.38
C VAL A 209 12.12 -7.72 -11.03
N VAL A 210 11.54 -6.81 -10.25
CA VAL A 210 10.12 -6.86 -9.86
C VAL A 210 9.42 -5.63 -10.43
N GLY A 211 8.57 -5.85 -11.43
CA GLY A 211 7.82 -4.79 -12.09
C GLY A 211 6.69 -4.21 -11.20
N PRO A 212 6.31 -2.93 -11.36
CA PRO A 212 5.14 -2.37 -10.67
C PRO A 212 3.83 -3.13 -10.97
N GLU A 213 3.73 -3.75 -12.14
CA GLU A 213 2.59 -4.54 -12.58
C GLU A 213 2.45 -5.90 -11.89
N ALA A 214 3.47 -6.35 -11.13
CA ALA A 214 3.59 -7.71 -10.63
C ALA A 214 2.39 -8.24 -9.82
N ASN A 215 1.57 -7.37 -9.26
CA ASN A 215 0.37 -7.78 -8.51
C ASN A 215 -0.93 -7.28 -9.14
N TRP A 216 -0.88 -6.71 -10.34
CA TRP A 216 -2.01 -5.97 -10.90
C TRP A 216 -3.27 -6.81 -11.09
N TYR A 217 -3.15 -8.04 -11.61
CA TYR A 217 -4.31 -8.91 -11.80
C TYR A 217 -5.01 -9.25 -10.49
N PHE A 218 -4.21 -9.61 -9.47
CA PHE A 218 -4.74 -9.92 -8.16
C PHE A 218 -5.39 -8.69 -7.50
N MET A 219 -4.75 -7.52 -7.57
CA MET A 219 -5.28 -6.28 -6.97
C MET A 219 -6.52 -5.75 -7.70
N PHE A 220 -6.60 -5.95 -9.01
CA PHE A 220 -7.78 -5.63 -9.81
C PHE A 220 -9.00 -6.40 -9.30
N VAL A 221 -8.89 -7.72 -9.16
CA VAL A 221 -9.99 -8.56 -8.65
C VAL A 221 -10.26 -8.28 -7.17
N SER A 222 -9.21 -8.03 -6.39
CA SER A 222 -9.32 -7.66 -4.97
C SER A 222 -10.15 -6.38 -4.77
N THR A 223 -10.13 -5.45 -5.72
CA THR A 223 -10.94 -4.22 -5.65
C THR A 223 -12.43 -4.55 -5.54
N PHE A 224 -12.91 -5.48 -6.37
CA PHE A 224 -14.31 -5.89 -6.33
C PHE A 224 -14.62 -6.71 -5.07
N LEU A 225 -13.72 -7.60 -4.67
CA LEU A 225 -13.87 -8.37 -3.43
C LEU A 225 -14.03 -7.44 -2.22
N VAL A 226 -13.08 -6.53 -1.99
CA VAL A 226 -13.09 -5.61 -0.85
C VAL A 226 -14.32 -4.71 -0.88
N SER A 227 -14.74 -4.27 -2.07
CA SER A 227 -15.97 -3.48 -2.24
C SER A 227 -17.23 -4.25 -1.84
N ILE A 228 -17.34 -5.53 -2.24
CA ILE A 228 -18.44 -6.41 -1.88
C ILE A 228 -18.43 -6.69 -0.37
N LEU A 229 -17.28 -7.04 0.19
CA LEU A 229 -17.15 -7.32 1.62
C LEU A 229 -17.47 -6.07 2.44
N GLY A 230 -16.95 -4.90 2.06
CA GLY A 230 -17.22 -3.64 2.76
C GLY A 230 -18.70 -3.26 2.68
N TYR A 231 -19.35 -3.50 1.53
CA TYR A 231 -20.80 -3.37 1.40
C TYR A 231 -21.54 -4.28 2.38
N LEU A 232 -21.20 -5.57 2.42
CA LEU A 232 -21.86 -6.56 3.29
C LEU A 232 -21.68 -6.22 4.77
N VAL A 233 -20.46 -5.86 5.19
CA VAL A 233 -20.19 -5.47 6.59
C VAL A 233 -20.96 -4.23 6.97
N THR A 234 -21.01 -3.22 6.09
CA THR A 234 -21.75 -1.98 6.36
C THR A 234 -23.24 -2.25 6.55
N GLU A 235 -23.88 -2.92 5.58
CA GLU A 235 -25.34 -3.12 5.55
C GLU A 235 -25.83 -4.16 6.56
N LYS A 236 -25.04 -5.21 6.82
CA LYS A 236 -25.49 -6.37 7.60
C LYS A 236 -25.00 -6.38 9.03
N ILE A 237 -23.92 -5.65 9.35
CA ILE A 237 -23.30 -5.68 10.66
C ILE A 237 -23.30 -4.28 11.29
N VAL A 238 -22.61 -3.34 10.65
CA VAL A 238 -22.28 -2.04 11.27
C VAL A 238 -23.46 -1.10 11.34
N GLU A 239 -24.16 -0.87 10.23
CA GLU A 239 -25.32 0.02 10.23
C GLU A 239 -26.48 -0.50 11.12
N PRO A 240 -26.86 -1.80 11.09
CA PRO A 240 -27.84 -2.33 12.02
C PRO A 240 -27.44 -2.17 13.49
N GLN A 241 -26.15 -2.33 13.81
CA GLN A 241 -25.64 -2.17 15.18
C GLN A 241 -25.69 -0.72 15.67
N LEU A 242 -25.50 0.25 14.77
CA LEU A 242 -25.59 1.68 15.08
C LEU A 242 -27.04 2.16 15.31
N GLY A 243 -28.01 1.50 14.67
CA GLY A 243 -29.42 1.84 14.79
C GLY A 243 -29.80 3.14 14.08
N LYS A 244 -30.94 3.74 14.46
CA LYS A 244 -31.42 5.01 13.88
C LYS A 244 -30.60 6.17 14.43
N TYR A 245 -30.13 7.03 13.52
CA TYR A 245 -29.37 8.22 13.89
C TYR A 245 -30.26 9.28 14.56
N ASN A 246 -29.74 9.87 15.65
CA ASN A 246 -30.37 10.99 16.34
C ASN A 246 -29.60 12.29 16.03
N PRO A 247 -30.21 13.26 15.30
CA PRO A 247 -29.58 14.55 14.98
C PRO A 247 -29.11 15.37 16.20
N GLN A 248 -29.68 15.14 17.39
CA GLN A 248 -29.26 15.83 18.63
C GLN A 248 -27.89 15.37 19.16
N GLU A 249 -27.37 14.26 18.63
CA GLU A 249 -26.04 13.76 19.00
C GLU A 249 -24.91 14.45 18.23
N ALA A 250 -25.23 15.24 17.20
CA ALA A 250 -24.26 16.02 16.45
C ALA A 250 -23.60 17.08 17.34
N ASP A 251 -22.27 17.12 17.33
CA ASP A 251 -21.49 18.16 17.99
C ASP A 251 -21.61 19.51 17.24
N ASP A 252 -21.66 19.44 15.91
CA ASP A 252 -21.83 20.58 15.02
C ASP A 252 -23.16 20.47 14.25
N PRO A 253 -24.25 21.13 14.68
CA PRO A 253 -25.54 21.07 14.00
C PRO A 253 -25.51 21.63 12.57
N THR A 254 -24.54 22.47 12.23
CA THR A 254 -24.46 23.08 10.89
C THR A 254 -24.11 22.06 9.83
N ILE A 255 -23.36 21.00 10.17
CA ILE A 255 -22.97 19.95 9.24
C ILE A 255 -24.17 19.16 8.70
N LEU A 256 -25.27 19.11 9.45
CA LEU A 256 -26.50 18.42 9.06
C LEU A 256 -27.23 19.15 7.94
N ASN A 257 -26.98 20.45 7.78
CA ASN A 257 -27.55 21.27 6.71
C ASN A 257 -26.66 21.32 5.47
N ASN A 258 -25.44 20.76 5.52
CA ASN A 258 -24.56 20.72 4.37
C ASN A 258 -25.19 19.88 3.27
N LYS A 259 -25.42 20.51 2.13
CA LYS A 259 -25.89 19.81 0.94
C LYS A 259 -24.69 19.20 0.24
N VAL A 260 -24.87 17.96 -0.21
CA VAL A 260 -23.90 17.29 -1.08
C VAL A 260 -23.79 18.09 -2.37
N GLU A 261 -22.66 18.79 -2.55
CA GLU A 261 -22.41 19.59 -3.74
C GLU A 261 -22.34 18.69 -4.98
N LYS A 262 -23.14 19.03 -5.99
CA LYS A 262 -23.11 18.34 -7.28
C LYS A 262 -21.99 18.92 -8.13
N LEU A 263 -21.43 18.08 -9.00
CA LEU A 263 -20.48 18.53 -10.02
C LEU A 263 -21.08 19.64 -10.88
N THR A 264 -20.33 20.73 -11.02
CA THR A 264 -20.66 21.84 -11.91
C THR A 264 -20.58 21.41 -13.38
N ALA A 265 -21.19 22.18 -14.28
CA ALA A 265 -21.12 21.90 -15.73
C ALA A 265 -19.67 21.93 -16.25
N ASN A 266 -18.84 22.81 -15.70
CA ASN A 266 -17.43 22.92 -16.06
C ASN A 266 -16.62 21.71 -15.58
N GLU A 267 -16.83 21.24 -14.35
CA GLU A 267 -16.16 20.02 -13.85
C GLU A 267 -16.57 18.80 -14.68
N LYS A 268 -17.86 18.64 -15.04
CA LYS A 268 -18.31 17.56 -15.92
C LYS A 268 -17.65 17.61 -17.30
N LYS A 269 -17.59 18.80 -17.90
CA LYS A 269 -16.91 19.02 -19.18
C LYS A 269 -15.42 18.70 -19.06
N GLY A 270 -14.78 19.13 -17.97
CA GLY A 270 -13.38 18.82 -17.65
C GLY A 270 -13.12 17.31 -17.57
N LEU A 271 -13.94 16.58 -16.79
CA LEU A 271 -13.83 15.13 -16.66
C LEU A 271 -14.03 14.40 -17.99
N MET A 272 -14.95 14.88 -18.84
CA MET A 272 -15.15 14.32 -20.17
C MET A 272 -13.90 14.47 -21.04
N TRP A 273 -13.29 15.66 -21.10
CA TRP A 273 -12.07 15.90 -21.87
C TRP A 273 -10.86 15.15 -21.31
N ALA A 274 -10.74 15.06 -19.99
CA ALA A 274 -9.73 14.24 -19.34
C ALA A 274 -9.91 12.74 -19.69
N GLY A 275 -11.14 12.23 -19.65
CA GLY A 275 -11.46 10.85 -20.05
C GLY A 275 -11.13 10.57 -21.52
N ILE A 276 -11.43 11.51 -22.42
CA ILE A 276 -11.03 11.41 -23.84
C ILE A 276 -9.51 11.31 -23.96
N ALA A 277 -8.76 12.14 -23.22
CA ALA A 277 -7.31 12.10 -23.24
C ALA A 277 -6.75 10.77 -22.71
N MET A 278 -7.34 10.21 -21.65
CA MET A 278 -6.99 8.88 -21.12
C MET A 278 -7.23 7.78 -22.15
N VAL A 279 -8.35 7.82 -22.87
CA VAL A 279 -8.67 6.85 -23.93
C VAL A 279 -7.68 6.96 -25.08
N ILE A 280 -7.40 8.17 -25.57
CA ILE A 280 -6.42 8.39 -26.64
C ILE A 280 -5.04 7.86 -26.22
N PHE A 281 -4.58 8.21 -25.03
CA PHE A 281 -3.29 7.74 -24.51
C PHE A 281 -3.25 6.22 -24.37
N SER A 282 -4.32 5.61 -23.87
CA SER A 282 -4.43 4.13 -23.75
C SER A 282 -4.40 3.45 -25.12
N LEU A 283 -5.04 4.03 -26.13
CA LEU A 283 -5.01 3.52 -27.51
C LEU A 283 -3.61 3.67 -28.13
N LEU A 284 -2.92 4.77 -27.89
CA LEU A 284 -1.53 4.95 -28.32
C LEU A 284 -0.61 3.91 -27.68
N LEU A 285 -0.72 3.70 -26.36
CA LEU A 285 0.03 2.64 -25.68
C LEU A 285 -0.32 1.26 -26.22
N ALA A 286 -1.60 0.95 -26.41
CA ALA A 286 -2.03 -0.30 -27.02
C ALA A 286 -1.42 -0.50 -28.41
N TRP A 287 -1.37 0.55 -29.24
CA TRP A 287 -0.73 0.48 -30.55
C TRP A 287 0.77 0.19 -30.50
N THR A 288 1.47 0.62 -29.45
CA THR A 288 2.90 0.32 -29.28
C THR A 288 3.22 -1.12 -28.85
N ILE A 289 2.25 -1.87 -28.31
CA ILE A 289 2.47 -3.18 -27.68
C ILE A 289 1.61 -4.32 -28.25
N VAL A 290 0.37 -4.05 -28.68
CA VAL A 290 -0.57 -5.08 -29.17
C VAL A 290 -0.10 -5.67 -30.51
N PRO A 291 0.27 -4.88 -31.53
CA PRO A 291 0.77 -5.42 -32.80
C PRO A 291 2.03 -6.27 -32.59
N GLU A 292 2.21 -7.33 -33.39
CA GLU A 292 3.40 -8.19 -33.33
C GLU A 292 4.70 -7.41 -33.60
N ASN A 293 4.62 -6.36 -34.43
CA ASN A 293 5.70 -5.42 -34.72
C ASN A 293 5.68 -4.17 -33.81
N GLY A 294 5.04 -4.24 -32.64
CA GLY A 294 4.97 -3.14 -31.69
C GLY A 294 6.35 -2.68 -31.22
N ILE A 295 6.61 -1.37 -31.29
CA ILE A 295 7.93 -0.77 -30.99
C ILE A 295 8.40 -0.99 -29.54
N LEU A 296 7.47 -1.23 -28.60
CA LEU A 296 7.79 -1.44 -27.20
C LEU A 296 7.78 -2.92 -26.78
N ARG A 297 7.64 -3.86 -27.72
CA ARG A 297 7.86 -5.31 -27.46
C ARG A 297 9.33 -5.61 -27.24
N HIS A 298 9.63 -6.79 -26.69
CA HIS A 298 11.01 -7.19 -26.46
C HIS A 298 11.78 -7.27 -27.80
N PRO A 299 12.89 -6.51 -27.98
CA PRO A 299 13.53 -6.37 -29.28
C PRO A 299 14.03 -7.68 -29.91
N LYS A 300 14.39 -8.67 -29.09
CA LYS A 300 14.92 -9.96 -29.58
C LYS A 300 13.89 -11.07 -29.67
N THR A 301 12.81 -11.01 -28.90
CA THR A 301 11.86 -12.14 -28.75
C THR A 301 10.45 -11.79 -29.20
N GLY A 302 10.13 -10.51 -29.39
CA GLY A 302 8.78 -10.04 -29.70
C GLY A 302 7.77 -10.24 -28.55
N LEU A 303 8.20 -10.76 -27.39
CA LEU A 303 7.31 -10.99 -26.25
C LEU A 303 7.02 -9.69 -25.50
N VAL A 304 5.90 -9.68 -24.77
CA VAL A 304 5.55 -8.60 -23.83
C VAL A 304 6.33 -8.76 -22.52
N ALA A 305 6.55 -10.00 -22.07
CA ALA A 305 7.38 -10.28 -20.90
C ALA A 305 8.81 -9.78 -21.13
N GLY A 306 9.37 -9.07 -20.14
CA GLY A 306 10.71 -8.48 -20.22
C GLY A 306 10.85 -7.33 -21.22
N SER A 307 9.76 -6.86 -21.83
CA SER A 307 9.80 -5.82 -22.86
C SER A 307 10.07 -4.41 -22.29
N PRO A 308 10.52 -3.46 -23.12
CA PRO A 308 10.59 -2.05 -22.74
C PRO A 308 9.27 -1.48 -22.22
N PHE A 309 8.13 -2.02 -22.66
CA PHE A 309 6.82 -1.62 -22.14
C PHE A 309 6.69 -1.88 -20.64
N LEU A 310 6.98 -3.09 -20.16
CA LEU A 310 6.88 -3.41 -18.72
C LEU A 310 7.90 -2.63 -17.88
N HIS A 311 9.13 -2.49 -18.37
CA HIS A 311 10.16 -1.68 -17.70
C HIS A 311 9.80 -0.17 -17.67
N GLY A 312 9.02 0.30 -18.65
CA GLY A 312 8.61 1.70 -18.81
C GLY A 312 7.33 2.09 -18.06
N ILE A 313 6.69 1.18 -17.31
CA ILE A 313 5.38 1.41 -16.70
C ILE A 313 5.33 2.66 -15.83
N VAL A 314 6.40 2.98 -15.10
CA VAL A 314 6.48 4.19 -14.27
C VAL A 314 6.31 5.47 -15.11
N VAL A 315 6.90 5.50 -16.30
CA VAL A 315 6.75 6.63 -17.24
C VAL A 315 5.32 6.73 -17.74
N PHE A 316 4.67 5.58 -17.98
CA PHE A 316 3.27 5.57 -18.39
C PHE A 316 2.35 6.05 -17.29
N ILE A 317 2.58 5.68 -16.03
CA ILE A 317 1.85 6.22 -14.87
C ILE A 317 2.00 7.74 -14.83
N PHE A 318 3.24 8.25 -14.94
CA PHE A 318 3.51 9.69 -14.98
C PHE A 318 2.67 10.40 -16.05
N ILE A 319 2.72 9.93 -17.30
CA ILE A 319 2.02 10.57 -18.43
C ILE A 319 0.49 10.41 -18.30
N PHE A 320 0.03 9.23 -17.86
CA PHE A 320 -1.38 8.88 -17.70
C PHE A 320 -2.09 9.77 -16.69
N PHE A 321 -1.41 10.22 -15.63
CA PHE A 321 -1.98 11.19 -14.70
C PHE A 321 -1.71 12.65 -15.11
N ALA A 322 -0.52 12.95 -15.63
CA ALA A 322 -0.16 14.31 -15.99
C ALA A 322 -1.04 14.90 -17.11
N ILE A 323 -1.23 14.19 -18.22
CA ILE A 323 -1.95 14.72 -19.38
C ILE A 323 -3.44 14.99 -19.05
N PRO A 324 -4.20 14.01 -18.53
CA PRO A 324 -5.61 14.24 -18.20
C PRO A 324 -5.78 15.25 -17.07
N GLY A 325 -4.90 15.23 -16.07
CA GLY A 325 -4.88 16.21 -14.98
C GLY A 325 -4.72 17.64 -15.49
N TYR A 326 -3.76 17.86 -16.39
CA TYR A 326 -3.57 19.16 -17.03
C TYR A 326 -4.77 19.58 -17.89
N ILE A 327 -5.32 18.66 -18.70
CA ILE A 327 -6.49 18.95 -19.54
C ILE A 327 -7.71 19.33 -18.69
N TYR A 328 -7.96 18.57 -17.62
CA TYR A 328 -9.00 18.89 -16.64
C TYR A 328 -8.77 20.28 -16.04
N GLY A 329 -7.55 20.56 -15.58
CA GLY A 329 -7.21 21.83 -14.96
C GLY A 329 -7.36 23.01 -15.91
N ARG A 330 -7.05 22.82 -17.19
CA ARG A 330 -7.20 23.85 -18.22
C ARG A 330 -8.65 24.12 -18.57
N VAL A 331 -9.49 23.09 -18.63
CA VAL A 331 -10.93 23.23 -18.93
C VAL A 331 -11.69 23.85 -17.76
N THR A 332 -11.32 23.51 -16.52
CA THR A 332 -11.97 24.03 -15.32
C THR A 332 -11.41 25.38 -14.86
N GLY A 333 -10.26 25.79 -15.40
CA GLY A 333 -9.58 27.03 -15.04
C GLY A 333 -8.75 26.94 -13.76
N SER A 334 -8.56 25.75 -13.18
CA SER A 334 -7.68 25.54 -12.03
C SER A 334 -6.19 25.57 -12.41
N MET A 335 -5.86 25.35 -13.69
CA MET A 335 -4.51 25.48 -14.24
C MET A 335 -4.52 26.33 -15.50
N ASN A 336 -3.88 27.51 -15.44
CA ASN A 336 -3.94 28.48 -16.53
C ASN A 336 -2.60 28.74 -17.20
N SER A 337 -1.51 28.45 -16.50
CA SER A 337 -0.14 28.72 -16.93
C SER A 337 0.75 27.48 -16.82
N SER A 338 1.88 27.49 -17.53
CA SER A 338 2.93 26.48 -17.35
C SER A 338 3.52 26.49 -15.93
N GLN A 339 3.46 27.64 -15.24
CA GLN A 339 3.90 27.77 -13.85
C GLN A 339 3.02 26.96 -12.89
N ASP A 340 1.72 26.82 -13.17
CA ASP A 340 0.82 26.02 -12.35
C ASP A 340 1.18 24.52 -12.39
N ILE A 341 1.66 24.04 -13.55
CA ILE A 341 2.15 22.67 -13.72
C ILE A 341 3.40 22.46 -12.86
N VAL A 342 4.39 23.36 -12.97
CA VAL A 342 5.63 23.29 -12.19
C VAL A 342 5.35 23.40 -10.70
N LYS A 343 4.44 24.29 -10.29
CA LYS A 343 4.03 24.43 -8.90
C LYS A 343 3.42 23.14 -8.35
N SER A 344 2.55 22.49 -9.13
CA SER A 344 1.92 21.22 -8.74
C SER A 344 2.93 20.11 -8.55
N MET A 345 3.88 19.97 -9.49
CA MET A 345 4.98 19.00 -9.37
C MET A 345 5.86 19.30 -8.15
N SER A 346 6.23 20.56 -7.93
CA SER A 346 7.06 20.98 -6.79
C SER A 346 6.37 20.72 -5.45
N GLN A 347 5.07 20.98 -5.35
CA GLN A 347 4.28 20.66 -4.15
C GLN A 347 4.22 19.15 -3.90
N GLY A 348 4.03 18.37 -4.97
CA GLY A 348 4.14 16.92 -4.94
C GLY A 348 5.47 16.44 -4.36
N MET A 349 6.59 16.94 -4.90
CA MET A 349 7.92 16.59 -4.41
C MET A 349 8.17 17.03 -2.96
N ALA A 350 7.67 18.21 -2.55
CA ALA A 350 7.80 18.69 -1.18
C ALA A 350 7.08 17.77 -0.17
N SER A 351 5.91 17.23 -0.54
CA SER A 351 5.18 16.27 0.30
C SER A 351 5.94 14.95 0.53
N MET A 352 6.87 14.61 -0.37
CA MET A 352 7.69 13.40 -0.28
C MET A 352 8.93 13.55 0.62
N GLY A 353 9.11 14.69 1.32
CA GLY A 353 10.29 14.93 2.15
C GLY A 353 10.56 13.83 3.18
N MET A 354 9.53 13.39 3.91
CA MET A 354 9.66 12.29 4.89
C MET A 354 10.00 10.96 4.23
N TYR A 355 9.40 10.67 3.07
CA TYR A 355 9.68 9.47 2.29
C TYR A 355 11.14 9.41 1.83
N ILE A 356 11.67 10.53 1.32
CA ILE A 356 13.07 10.63 0.88
C ILE A 356 14.04 10.32 2.02
N VAL A 357 13.78 10.87 3.22
CA VAL A 357 14.61 10.60 4.41
C VAL A 357 14.49 9.14 4.85
N LEU A 358 13.29 8.57 4.85
CA LEU A 358 13.08 7.15 5.17
C LEU A 358 13.87 6.24 4.22
N VAL A 359 13.72 6.48 2.91
CA VAL A 359 14.39 5.72 1.86
C VAL A 359 15.90 5.84 1.96
N PHE A 360 16.42 7.01 2.32
CA PHE A 360 17.86 7.18 2.54
C PHE A 360 18.41 6.17 3.55
N PHE A 361 17.80 6.07 4.73
CA PHE A 361 18.27 5.13 5.76
C PHE A 361 17.92 3.68 5.46
N ALA A 362 16.75 3.40 4.85
CA ALA A 362 16.39 2.06 4.39
C ALA A 362 17.40 1.54 3.35
N ALA A 363 17.81 2.38 2.40
CA ALA A 363 18.82 2.02 1.41
C ALA A 363 20.17 1.66 2.06
N GLN A 364 20.60 2.42 3.08
CA GLN A 364 21.82 2.08 3.81
C GLN A 364 21.67 0.76 4.58
N PHE A 365 20.53 0.56 5.26
CA PHE A 365 20.28 -0.68 5.99
C PHE A 365 20.35 -1.89 5.07
N VAL A 366 19.62 -1.88 3.95
CA VAL A 366 19.61 -2.99 2.98
C VAL A 366 20.99 -3.22 2.38
N ALA A 367 21.71 -2.15 2.01
CA ALA A 367 23.06 -2.25 1.46
C ALA A 367 24.05 -2.84 2.47
N PHE A 368 24.01 -2.39 3.72
CA PHE A 368 24.85 -2.91 4.79
C PHE A 368 24.49 -4.35 5.13
N PHE A 369 23.20 -4.69 5.15
CA PHE A 369 22.70 -6.05 5.44
C PHE A 369 23.11 -7.05 4.35
N LYS A 370 23.13 -6.60 3.09
CA LYS A 370 23.68 -7.34 1.96
C LYS A 370 25.19 -7.51 2.07
N TRP A 371 25.93 -6.41 2.25
CA TRP A 371 27.39 -6.41 2.23
C TRP A 371 27.99 -7.23 3.37
N THR A 372 27.36 -7.20 4.55
CA THR A 372 27.74 -8.00 5.73
C THR A 372 27.43 -9.49 5.59
N ASN A 373 26.75 -9.91 4.51
CA ASN A 373 26.18 -11.24 4.32
C ASN A 373 25.13 -11.67 5.36
N LEU A 374 24.76 -10.81 6.30
CA LEU A 374 23.77 -11.12 7.34
C LEU A 374 22.39 -11.38 6.75
N GLY A 375 22.01 -10.68 5.68
CA GLY A 375 20.76 -10.95 4.98
C GLY A 375 20.67 -12.35 4.41
N SER A 376 21.72 -12.81 3.74
CA SER A 376 21.77 -14.18 3.22
C SER A 376 21.78 -15.21 4.36
N ILE A 377 22.54 -14.98 5.44
CA ILE A 377 22.59 -15.93 6.57
C ILE A 377 21.24 -16.08 7.27
N VAL A 378 20.57 -14.95 7.56
CA VAL A 378 19.23 -14.95 8.16
C VAL A 378 18.23 -15.64 7.23
N ALA A 379 18.31 -15.39 5.92
CA ALA A 379 17.45 -16.03 4.94
C ALA A 379 17.59 -17.56 4.94
N VAL A 380 18.83 -18.06 4.90
CA VAL A 380 19.11 -19.51 4.87
C VAL A 380 18.68 -20.18 6.16
N LYS A 381 19.05 -19.62 7.32
CA LYS A 381 18.66 -20.19 8.62
C LYS A 381 17.13 -20.16 8.81
N GLY A 382 16.48 -19.07 8.40
CA GLY A 382 15.03 -18.95 8.45
C GLY A 382 14.32 -19.94 7.51
N ALA A 383 14.83 -20.11 6.29
CA ALA A 383 14.27 -21.06 5.33
C ALA A 383 14.42 -22.50 5.83
N ASN A 384 15.59 -22.86 6.35
CA ASN A 384 15.83 -24.19 6.93
C ASN A 384 14.88 -24.46 8.10
N LEU A 385 14.66 -23.48 8.99
CA LEU A 385 13.68 -23.63 10.08
C LEU A 385 12.27 -23.90 9.55
N LEU A 386 11.83 -23.18 8.50
CA LEU A 386 10.51 -23.42 7.90
C LEU A 386 10.42 -24.80 7.25
N ILE A 387 11.48 -25.25 6.56
CA ILE A 387 11.57 -26.57 5.94
C ILE A 387 11.53 -27.68 6.99
N GLU A 388 12.29 -27.55 8.08
CA GLU A 388 12.33 -28.50 9.20
C GLU A 388 10.96 -28.62 9.89
N LEU A 389 10.22 -27.52 10.00
CA LEU A 389 8.85 -27.51 10.54
C LEU A 389 7.81 -28.08 9.56
N GLY A 390 8.20 -28.44 8.33
CA GLY A 390 7.29 -28.87 7.27
C GLY A 390 6.41 -27.76 6.71
N LEU A 391 6.75 -26.49 6.98
CA LEU A 391 6.02 -25.30 6.53
C LEU A 391 6.48 -24.83 5.14
N THR A 392 6.54 -25.74 4.17
CA THR A 392 6.94 -25.46 2.78
C THR A 392 5.74 -25.22 1.86
N GLY A 393 4.56 -25.73 2.25
CA GLY A 393 3.34 -25.61 1.46
C GLY A 393 2.68 -24.23 1.57
N PRO A 394 1.61 -23.99 0.77
CA PRO A 394 0.90 -22.72 0.72
C PRO A 394 0.48 -22.16 2.08
N VAL A 395 0.17 -23.03 3.05
CA VAL A 395 -0.25 -22.71 4.43
C VAL A 395 0.67 -21.69 5.11
N LEU A 396 1.96 -21.68 4.76
CA LEU A 396 2.95 -20.71 5.21
C LEU A 396 2.47 -19.25 5.05
N PHE A 397 1.74 -18.95 3.97
CA PHE A 397 1.23 -17.61 3.71
C PHE A 397 0.15 -17.15 4.69
N ILE A 398 -0.59 -18.06 5.36
CA ILE A 398 -1.49 -17.63 6.44
C ILE A 398 -0.66 -17.06 7.59
N GLY A 399 0.38 -17.77 8.01
CA GLY A 399 1.30 -17.30 9.05
C GLY A 399 1.96 -15.98 8.67
N PHE A 400 2.49 -15.88 7.45
CA PHE A 400 3.12 -14.66 6.96
C PHE A 400 2.15 -13.47 6.90
N ILE A 401 0.94 -13.63 6.36
CA ILE A 401 -0.08 -12.57 6.31
C ILE A 401 -0.44 -12.10 7.73
N LEU A 402 -0.60 -13.02 8.67
CA LEU A 402 -0.93 -12.68 10.06
C LEU A 402 0.22 -11.96 10.77
N VAL A 403 1.47 -12.34 10.51
CA VAL A 403 2.65 -11.63 11.01
C VAL A 403 2.69 -10.21 10.44
N CYS A 404 2.48 -10.04 9.13
CA CYS A 404 2.42 -8.71 8.52
C CYS A 404 1.27 -7.87 9.10
N ALA A 405 0.09 -8.46 9.28
CA ALA A 405 -1.06 -7.81 9.89
C ALA A 405 -0.80 -7.39 11.34
N PHE A 406 -0.08 -8.22 12.11
CA PHE A 406 0.30 -7.90 13.48
C PHE A 406 1.32 -6.75 13.54
N ILE A 407 2.37 -6.79 12.72
CA ILE A 407 3.38 -5.72 12.64
C ILE A 407 2.74 -4.40 12.22
N ASN A 408 1.74 -4.44 11.34
CA ASN A 408 1.04 -3.25 10.87
C ASN A 408 0.27 -2.51 11.98
N LEU A 409 -0.12 -3.20 13.05
CA LEU A 409 -0.69 -2.54 14.24
C LEU A 409 0.33 -1.61 14.90
N MET A 410 1.62 -1.90 14.76
CA MET A 410 2.74 -1.13 15.32
C MET A 410 3.30 -0.10 14.32
N ILE A 411 3.43 -0.50 13.05
CA ILE A 411 3.99 0.31 11.97
C ILE A 411 2.96 0.41 10.85
N SER A 412 2.05 1.37 10.92
CA SER A 412 0.94 1.51 9.96
C SER A 412 1.34 2.06 8.58
N SER A 413 2.64 2.09 8.26
CA SER A 413 3.16 2.67 7.01
C SER A 413 3.61 1.53 6.10
N ALA A 414 2.91 1.38 4.98
CA ALA A 414 3.17 0.32 4.01
C ALA A 414 4.61 0.29 3.50
N SER A 415 5.23 1.46 3.29
CA SER A 415 6.64 1.53 2.86
C SER A 415 7.61 1.25 3.99
N ALA A 416 7.37 1.78 5.20
CA ALA A 416 8.27 1.58 6.33
C ALA A 416 8.27 0.12 6.79
N GLN A 417 7.09 -0.48 6.94
CA GLN A 417 6.98 -1.89 7.32
C GLN A 417 7.61 -2.78 6.26
N TRP A 418 7.35 -2.54 4.96
CA TRP A 418 7.92 -3.38 3.92
C TRP A 418 9.43 -3.22 3.79
N ALA A 419 9.95 -1.99 3.86
CA ALA A 419 11.39 -1.75 3.85
C ALA A 419 12.12 -2.45 5.00
N LEU A 420 11.44 -2.64 6.13
CA LEU A 420 11.96 -3.36 7.29
C LEU A 420 11.90 -4.88 7.11
N THR A 421 10.75 -5.38 6.66
CA THR A 421 10.43 -6.81 6.70
C THR A 421 10.82 -7.54 5.42
N ALA A 422 10.75 -6.89 4.25
CA ALA A 422 11.09 -7.51 2.97
C ALA A 422 12.52 -8.08 2.92
N PRO A 423 13.58 -7.37 3.38
CA PRO A 423 14.95 -7.90 3.36
C PRO A 423 15.14 -9.18 4.18
N ILE A 424 14.20 -9.49 5.08
CA ILE A 424 14.21 -10.69 5.92
C ILE A 424 13.32 -11.78 5.30
N PHE A 425 12.06 -11.45 5.03
CA PHE A 425 11.07 -12.44 4.60
C PHE A 425 11.16 -12.82 3.12
N VAL A 426 11.45 -11.89 2.22
CA VAL A 426 11.48 -12.19 0.78
C VAL A 426 12.59 -13.22 0.47
N PRO A 427 13.86 -13.00 0.87
CA PRO A 427 14.92 -14.00 0.67
C PRO A 427 14.60 -15.37 1.27
N MET A 428 14.08 -15.38 2.50
CA MET A 428 13.73 -16.60 3.21
C MET A 428 12.66 -17.40 2.46
N LEU A 429 11.57 -16.74 2.04
CA LEU A 429 10.46 -17.38 1.34
C LEU A 429 10.82 -17.75 -0.11
N MET A 430 11.75 -17.02 -0.74
CA MET A 430 12.35 -17.44 -2.01
C MET A 430 13.08 -18.77 -1.89
N LEU A 431 13.90 -18.93 -0.85
CA LEU A 431 14.62 -20.19 -0.62
C LEU A 431 13.69 -21.36 -0.29
N VAL A 432 12.52 -21.10 0.30
CA VAL A 432 11.46 -22.11 0.46
C VAL A 432 10.80 -22.49 -0.88
N GLY A 433 10.86 -21.62 -1.89
CA GLY A 433 10.42 -21.89 -3.26
C GLY A 433 9.33 -20.97 -3.80
N TYR A 434 9.06 -19.81 -3.18
CA TYR A 434 8.03 -18.88 -3.63
C TYR A 434 8.60 -17.63 -4.31
N ALA A 435 7.94 -17.19 -5.39
CA ALA A 435 8.36 -16.00 -6.10
C ALA A 435 8.13 -14.71 -5.27
N PRO A 436 9.06 -13.72 -5.32
CA PRO A 436 8.93 -12.42 -4.64
C PRO A 436 7.60 -11.72 -4.87
N GLU A 437 7.03 -11.84 -6.06
CA GLU A 437 5.76 -11.24 -6.44
C GLU A 437 4.60 -11.77 -5.58
N VAL A 438 4.58 -13.09 -5.31
CA VAL A 438 3.57 -13.75 -4.47
C VAL A 438 3.73 -13.34 -3.01
N ILE A 439 4.98 -13.24 -2.56
CA ILE A 439 5.32 -12.77 -1.22
C ILE A 439 4.86 -11.33 -1.03
N GLN A 440 5.08 -10.46 -2.01
CA GLN A 440 4.58 -9.09 -2.01
C GLN A 440 3.04 -9.03 -1.98
N ALA A 441 2.36 -9.88 -2.76
CA ALA A 441 0.91 -9.93 -2.74
C ALA A 441 0.36 -10.31 -1.36
N ALA A 442 0.98 -11.30 -0.70
CA ALA A 442 0.64 -11.68 0.66
C ALA A 442 0.90 -10.56 1.68
N TYR A 443 2.03 -9.86 1.56
CA TYR A 443 2.33 -8.69 2.39
C TYR A 443 1.23 -7.61 2.29
N ARG A 444 0.82 -7.27 1.05
CA ARG A 444 -0.20 -6.26 0.75
C ARG A 444 -1.55 -6.54 1.43
N ILE A 445 -1.90 -7.81 1.59
CA ILE A 445 -3.10 -8.24 2.32
C ILE A 445 -2.96 -7.92 3.81
N GLY A 446 -1.84 -8.32 4.44
CA GLY A 446 -1.62 -8.09 5.87
C GLY A 446 -1.55 -6.61 6.24
N ASP A 447 -0.81 -5.84 5.45
CA ASP A 447 -0.64 -4.38 5.59
C ASP A 447 -1.98 -3.64 5.50
N SER A 448 -2.80 -3.93 4.49
CA SER A 448 -4.04 -3.16 4.27
C SER A 448 -5.10 -3.45 5.33
N THR A 449 -5.31 -4.72 5.66
CA THR A 449 -6.52 -5.17 6.38
C THR A 449 -6.62 -4.72 7.83
N THR A 450 -5.49 -4.38 8.47
CA THR A 450 -5.43 -3.97 9.87
C THR A 450 -5.24 -2.47 10.08
N ASN A 451 -5.07 -1.71 9.00
CA ASN A 451 -4.93 -0.25 9.05
C ASN A 451 -6.11 0.46 9.76
N ILE A 452 -7.29 -0.13 9.64
CA ILE A 452 -8.53 0.40 10.21
C ILE A 452 -8.74 0.10 11.70
N ILE A 453 -7.88 -0.72 12.30
CA ILE A 453 -7.93 -1.09 13.71
C ILE A 453 -6.66 -0.68 14.48
N THR A 454 -5.84 0.21 13.91
CA THR A 454 -4.70 0.82 14.60
C THR A 454 -4.94 2.31 14.87
N PRO A 455 -4.80 2.78 16.13
CA PRO A 455 -4.89 4.19 16.46
C PRO A 455 -3.63 4.97 16.04
N MET A 456 -2.55 4.27 15.64
CA MET A 456 -1.27 4.86 15.25
C MET A 456 -1.25 5.36 13.79
N MET A 457 -2.30 5.06 13.02
CA MET A 457 -2.45 5.56 11.66
C MET A 457 -2.48 7.10 11.62
N SER A 458 -1.69 7.70 10.73
CA SER A 458 -1.52 9.15 10.61
C SER A 458 -2.83 9.92 10.34
N TYR A 459 -3.83 9.29 9.72
CA TYR A 459 -5.13 9.90 9.41
C TYR A 459 -6.21 9.62 10.46
N PHE A 460 -5.92 8.84 11.50
CA PHE A 460 -6.91 8.47 12.50
C PHE A 460 -7.53 9.70 13.17
N GLY A 461 -6.72 10.71 13.50
CA GLY A 461 -7.20 11.97 14.09
C GLY A 461 -8.17 12.75 13.20
N LEU A 462 -7.93 12.78 11.88
CA LEU A 462 -8.83 13.40 10.91
C LEU A 462 -10.19 12.69 10.88
N ILE A 463 -10.17 11.36 10.85
CA ILE A 463 -11.39 10.54 10.81
C ILE A 463 -12.19 10.72 12.11
N MET A 464 -11.49 10.71 13.26
CA MET A 464 -12.10 10.99 14.56
C MET A 464 -12.75 12.36 14.59
N ALA A 465 -12.08 13.41 14.09
CA ALA A 465 -12.66 14.75 14.03
C ALA A 465 -13.95 14.78 13.20
N VAL A 466 -14.00 14.07 12.07
CA VAL A 466 -15.22 13.96 11.25
C VAL A 466 -16.31 13.19 11.99
N ALA A 467 -15.98 12.09 12.66
CA ALA A 467 -16.94 11.27 13.40
C ALA A 467 -17.57 12.04 14.58
N VAL A 468 -16.76 12.78 15.35
CA VAL A 468 -17.20 13.60 16.48
C VAL A 468 -18.21 14.67 16.04
N ARG A 469 -18.04 15.28 14.87
CA ARG A 469 -19.00 16.26 14.33
C ARG A 469 -20.43 15.71 14.18
N TYR A 470 -20.57 14.41 13.87
CA TYR A 470 -21.88 13.74 13.77
C TYR A 470 -22.33 13.06 15.07
N LYS A 471 -21.40 12.65 15.94
CA LYS A 471 -21.74 12.04 17.23
C LYS A 471 -20.68 12.41 18.28
N LYS A 472 -21.01 13.38 19.14
CA LYS A 472 -20.09 13.98 20.13
C LYS A 472 -19.40 12.97 21.06
N ASP A 473 -20.09 11.88 21.42
CA ASP A 473 -19.58 10.86 22.35
C ASP A 473 -18.70 9.79 21.64
N THR A 474 -18.30 10.03 20.39
CA THR A 474 -17.44 9.09 19.65
C THR A 474 -16.01 9.18 20.16
N GLY A 475 -15.61 8.18 20.95
CA GLY A 475 -14.21 7.98 21.35
C GLY A 475 -13.44 7.05 20.41
N VAL A 476 -12.13 7.03 20.59
CA VAL A 476 -11.16 6.17 19.88
C VAL A 476 -11.62 4.71 19.88
N GLY A 477 -12.03 4.19 21.04
CA GLY A 477 -12.52 2.82 21.17
C GLY A 477 -13.84 2.55 20.45
N THR A 478 -14.74 3.54 20.35
CA THR A 478 -16.00 3.42 19.61
C THR A 478 -15.73 3.27 18.12
N LEU A 479 -14.84 4.12 17.57
CA LEU A 479 -14.48 4.06 16.15
C LEU A 479 -13.83 2.71 15.81
N MET A 480 -12.84 2.25 16.58
CA MET A 480 -12.19 0.97 16.29
C MET A 480 -13.10 -0.23 16.51
N ALA A 481 -13.97 -0.21 17.54
CA ALA A 481 -14.94 -1.29 17.75
C ALA A 481 -15.86 -1.47 16.53
N MET A 482 -16.21 -0.38 15.86
CA MET A 482 -16.97 -0.38 14.61
C MET A 482 -16.16 -0.90 13.42
N MET A 483 -14.83 -0.73 13.43
CA MET A 483 -13.94 -1.18 12.34
C MET A 483 -13.47 -2.65 12.47
N ILE A 484 -13.48 -3.24 13.68
CA ILE A 484 -13.07 -4.65 13.90
C ILE A 484 -13.77 -5.64 12.94
N PRO A 485 -15.11 -5.58 12.74
CA PRO A 485 -15.79 -6.48 11.81
C PRO A 485 -15.25 -6.38 10.38
N TYR A 486 -14.93 -5.17 9.90
CA TYR A 486 -14.34 -4.98 8.56
C TYR A 486 -12.98 -5.64 8.48
N SER A 487 -12.09 -5.39 9.45
CA SER A 487 -10.72 -5.92 9.44
C SER A 487 -10.72 -7.44 9.40
N PHE A 488 -11.52 -8.08 10.26
CA PHE A 488 -11.62 -9.53 10.32
C PHE A 488 -12.16 -10.14 9.01
N ILE A 489 -13.22 -9.56 8.46
CA ILE A 489 -13.85 -10.06 7.22
C ILE A 489 -12.95 -9.81 6.01
N PHE A 490 -12.22 -8.69 5.98
CA PHE A 490 -11.25 -8.42 4.91
C PHE A 490 -10.07 -9.38 4.96
N ILE A 491 -9.47 -9.66 6.13
CA ILE A 491 -8.42 -10.68 6.26
C ILE A 491 -8.92 -12.02 5.72
N ILE A 492 -10.06 -12.50 6.22
CA ILE A 492 -10.58 -13.82 5.81
C ILE A 492 -10.89 -13.85 4.32
N GLY A 493 -11.60 -12.87 3.81
CA GLY A 493 -11.99 -12.83 2.41
C GLY A 493 -10.79 -12.74 1.48
N TRP A 494 -9.80 -11.93 1.82
CA TRP A 494 -8.65 -11.69 0.98
C TRP A 494 -7.63 -12.84 1.03
N VAL A 495 -7.42 -13.45 2.21
CA VAL A 495 -6.70 -14.72 2.34
C VAL A 495 -7.40 -15.80 1.51
N THR A 496 -8.73 -15.91 1.61
CA THR A 496 -9.48 -16.90 0.82
C THR A 496 -9.28 -16.67 -0.68
N LEU A 497 -9.40 -15.43 -1.16
CA LEU A 497 -9.14 -15.10 -2.56
C LEU A 497 -7.70 -15.41 -2.96
N PHE A 498 -6.71 -15.07 -2.13
CA PHE A 498 -5.30 -15.35 -2.38
C PHE A 498 -5.05 -16.85 -2.61
N TYR A 499 -5.62 -17.72 -1.75
CA TYR A 499 -5.45 -19.16 -1.90
C TYR A 499 -6.19 -19.72 -3.11
N LEU A 500 -7.45 -19.31 -3.32
CA LEU A 500 -8.23 -19.76 -4.46
C LEU A 500 -7.55 -19.33 -5.77
N TRP A 501 -7.08 -18.09 -5.84
CA TRP A 501 -6.44 -17.54 -7.03
C TRP A 501 -5.10 -18.22 -7.33
N VAL A 502 -4.17 -18.21 -6.36
CA VAL A 502 -2.78 -18.59 -6.59
C VAL A 502 -2.59 -20.11 -6.57
N PHE A 503 -3.19 -20.81 -5.61
CA PHE A 503 -2.86 -22.22 -5.36
C PHE A 503 -3.93 -23.20 -5.85
N VAL A 504 -5.20 -22.81 -5.89
CA VAL A 504 -6.27 -23.68 -6.40
C VAL A 504 -6.42 -23.54 -7.90
N PHE A 505 -6.53 -22.30 -8.40
CA PHE A 505 -6.69 -22.04 -9.83
C PHE A 505 -5.36 -21.84 -10.57
N GLY A 506 -4.24 -21.68 -9.86
CA GLY A 506 -2.93 -21.48 -10.48
C GLY A 506 -2.84 -20.20 -11.30
N LEU A 507 -3.65 -19.18 -10.96
CA LEU A 507 -3.73 -17.94 -11.72
C LEU A 507 -2.55 -17.02 -11.37
N PRO A 508 -1.94 -16.38 -12.38
CA PRO A 508 -0.87 -15.43 -12.14
C PRO A 508 -1.41 -14.21 -11.38
N ILE A 509 -0.62 -13.73 -10.42
CA ILE A 509 -0.94 -12.53 -9.62
C ILE A 509 -0.73 -11.22 -10.39
N GLY A 510 0.03 -11.26 -11.48
CA GLY A 510 0.28 -10.14 -12.37
C GLY A 510 0.90 -10.59 -13.70
N PRO A 511 1.05 -9.67 -14.66
CA PRO A 511 1.66 -9.96 -15.94
C PRO A 511 3.10 -10.46 -15.75
N GLY A 512 3.41 -11.65 -16.29
CA GLY A 512 4.76 -12.23 -16.22
C GLY A 512 5.20 -12.70 -14.83
N SER A 513 4.31 -12.69 -13.83
CA SER A 513 4.64 -13.08 -12.46
C SER A 513 4.57 -14.60 -12.26
N LEU A 514 5.69 -15.20 -11.86
CA LEU A 514 5.74 -16.60 -11.48
C LEU A 514 5.12 -16.81 -10.10
N THR A 515 4.62 -18.01 -9.84
CA THR A 515 4.15 -18.39 -8.49
C THR A 515 5.29 -18.96 -7.65
N TYR A 516 6.08 -19.83 -8.27
CA TYR A 516 7.18 -20.53 -7.62
C TYR A 516 8.52 -19.95 -8.08
N PHE A 517 9.46 -19.91 -7.15
CA PHE A 517 10.86 -19.62 -7.41
C PHE A 517 11.64 -20.93 -7.39
N SER A 518 12.42 -21.18 -8.43
CA SER A 518 13.34 -22.31 -8.48
C SER A 518 14.75 -21.79 -8.32
N VAL A 519 15.45 -22.29 -7.30
CA VAL A 519 16.89 -22.03 -7.12
C VAL A 519 17.62 -22.86 -8.17
N ASN A 520 17.87 -22.28 -9.35
CA ASN A 520 18.62 -22.94 -10.42
C ASN A 520 20.14 -22.84 -10.24
#